data_AF-A0A0M3IX96-F1
#
_entry.id   AF-A0A0M3IX96-F1
#
_cell.length_a   1.000
_cell.length_b   1.000
_cell.length_c   1.000
_cell.angle_alpha   90.00
_cell.angle_beta   90.00
_cell.angle_gamma   90.00
#
_symmetry.space_group_name_H-M   'P 1'
#
loop_
_entity.id
_entity.type
_entity.pdbx_description
1 polymer ?
#
loop_
_entity_poly.entity_id
_entity_poly.type
_entity_poly.pdbx_seq_one_letter_code
_entity_poly.pdbx_strand_id
1 'polypeptide(L)'
;MNSSSKTETVEEPIEEDAEDKKAEEDGKVEEEKEKKTKKVEKTTWDWEKVNNVKPIWMRKSGEVEPDEYDEFYKSITKDSEKPLAHVHFTAEGEVTFKSILYVPKRGPYDMFQNYGKVADNIRLYVRRVFITDDFHDMMPKYLSFIRGIVDSDDLPLNVSRETLQQHKLLKVIKKKLVRKVLDMLKKMEPDVYEEFWKEFSTNIKLGIMEDPTNRTRLSKLLRFRSSHDKVSLLWDMLSATPIGGYYG
;
A
#
# COMPACT_ATOMS: atom_id res chain seq x y z
N MET A 1 -11.98 10.37 6.69
CA MET A 1 -12.97 11.43 6.95
C MET A 1 -12.49 12.13 8.20
N ASN A 2 -12.20 13.42 8.13
CA ASN A 2 -11.99 14.22 9.33
C ASN A 2 -13.25 15.05 9.56
N SER A 3 -13.68 15.15 10.81
CA SER A 3 -14.74 16.08 11.21
C SER A 3 -14.10 17.38 11.66
N SER A 4 -14.59 18.50 11.13
CA SER A 4 -14.37 19.82 11.70
C SER A 4 -15.69 20.26 12.31
N SER A 5 -15.68 20.69 13.57
CA SER A 5 -16.85 21.26 14.22
C SER A 5 -16.76 22.78 14.19
N LYS A 6 -17.90 23.43 13.91
CA LYS A 6 -18.08 24.87 14.12
C LYS A 6 -19.20 25.06 15.13
N THR A 7 -18.89 25.73 16.23
CA THR A 7 -19.87 26.09 17.27
C THR A 7 -20.33 27.51 17.01
N GLU A 8 -21.62 27.68 16.75
CA GLU A 8 -22.25 29.01 16.67
C GLU A 8 -23.32 29.12 17.77
N THR A 9 -23.34 30.26 18.46
CA THR A 9 -24.34 30.55 19.49
C THR A 9 -25.59 31.11 18.82
N VAL A 10 -26.68 30.36 18.87
CA VAL A 10 -27.97 30.77 18.29
C VAL A 10 -28.94 31.07 19.44
N GLU A 11 -29.66 32.19 19.35
CA GLU A 11 -30.71 32.53 20.30
C GLU A 11 -32.02 31.88 19.87
N GLU A 12 -32.49 30.91 20.64
CA GLU A 12 -33.80 30.27 20.42
C GLU A 12 -34.80 30.76 21.48
N PRO A 13 -36.06 31.03 21.11
CA PRO A 13 -37.10 31.42 22.06
C PRO A 13 -37.46 30.23 22.96
N ILE A 14 -37.62 30.48 24.26
CA ILE A 14 -38.06 29.45 25.21
C ILE A 14 -39.57 29.21 24.98
N GLU A 15 -39.96 27.98 24.63
CA GLU A 15 -41.35 27.56 24.74
C GLU A 15 -41.68 27.39 26.23
N GLU A 16 -42.54 28.27 26.77
CA GLU A 16 -43.13 28.08 28.10
C GLU A 16 -44.15 26.93 27.98
N ASP A 17 -43.85 25.77 28.59
CA ASP A 17 -44.81 24.68 28.76
C ASP A 17 -46.09 25.20 29.42
N ALA A 18 -47.21 25.02 28.74
CA ALA A 18 -48.53 25.48 29.17
C ALA A 18 -49.14 24.54 30.23
N GLU A 19 -48.52 24.41 31.39
CA GLU A 19 -49.08 23.72 32.56
C GLU A 19 -48.78 24.48 33.86
N ASP A 20 -49.31 25.70 34.01
CA ASP A 20 -49.82 26.19 35.30
C ASP A 20 -50.47 27.58 35.14
N LYS A 21 -51.74 27.59 34.75
CA LYS A 21 -52.65 28.73 34.96
C LYS A 21 -54.04 28.23 35.35
N LYS A 22 -54.25 27.99 36.65
CA LYS A 22 -55.57 28.10 37.25
C LYS A 22 -55.93 29.60 37.37
N ALA A 23 -57.03 29.99 36.75
CA ALA A 23 -57.79 31.23 37.00
C ALA A 23 -58.36 31.19 38.45
N GLU A 24 -58.70 32.25 39.18
CA GLU A 24 -58.96 33.70 39.02
C GLU A 24 -58.41 34.38 40.31
N GLU A 25 -58.16 35.69 40.46
CA GLU A 25 -59.08 36.81 40.31
C GLU A 25 -58.30 38.15 40.46
N ASP A 26 -58.76 39.15 39.70
CA ASP A 26 -58.69 40.60 39.87
C ASP A 26 -57.37 41.41 39.74
N GLY A 27 -57.42 42.41 38.85
CA GLY A 27 -56.74 43.69 39.06
C GLY A 27 -55.36 43.96 38.43
N LYS A 28 -55.39 44.41 37.15
CA LYS A 28 -54.59 45.54 36.60
C LYS A 28 -53.12 45.34 36.14
N VAL A 29 -52.89 45.96 34.96
CA VAL A 29 -51.64 46.43 34.29
C VAL A 29 -51.02 45.48 33.24
N GLU A 30 -51.07 45.93 31.97
CA GLU A 30 -50.29 45.45 30.84
C GLU A 30 -48.79 45.73 31.06
N GLU A 31 -47.98 44.67 31.08
CA GLU A 31 -46.55 44.77 30.80
C GLU A 31 -46.23 43.84 29.61
N GLU A 32 -45.61 44.41 28.56
CA GLU A 32 -45.01 43.67 27.46
C GLU A 32 -44.02 42.64 28.02
N LYS A 33 -44.40 41.36 28.03
CA LYS A 33 -43.45 40.27 28.29
C LYS A 33 -42.49 40.17 27.09
N GLU A 34 -41.30 40.74 27.22
CA GLU A 34 -40.16 40.39 26.37
C GLU A 34 -39.98 38.87 26.35
N LYS A 35 -40.02 38.27 25.15
CA LYS A 35 -39.79 36.84 24.97
C LYS A 35 -38.35 36.52 25.42
N LYS A 36 -38.21 35.80 26.53
CA LYS A 36 -36.92 35.30 26.99
C LYS A 36 -36.33 34.37 25.94
N THR A 37 -35.23 34.78 25.30
CA THR A 37 -34.43 33.92 24.43
C THR A 37 -33.34 33.24 25.26
N LYS A 38 -33.09 31.96 24.99
CA LYS A 38 -31.96 31.23 25.58
C LYS A 38 -30.88 31.09 24.50
N LYS A 39 -29.64 31.45 24.84
CA LYS A 39 -28.48 31.17 24.00
C LYS A 39 -28.20 29.68 24.04
N VAL A 40 -28.41 29.00 22.93
CA VAL A 40 -28.11 27.58 22.76
C VAL A 40 -26.91 27.46 21.83
N GLU A 41 -25.85 26.78 22.29
CA GLU A 41 -24.70 26.47 21.45
C GLU A 41 -25.07 25.31 20.51
N LYS A 42 -25.21 25.60 19.22
CA LYS A 42 -25.51 24.59 18.21
C LYS A 42 -24.21 24.20 17.52
N THR A 43 -23.73 22.99 17.81
CA THR A 43 -22.59 22.42 17.10
C THR A 43 -23.07 21.86 15.77
N THR A 44 -22.62 22.42 14.66
CA THR A 44 -22.90 21.88 13.32
C THR A 44 -21.69 21.07 12.84
N TRP A 45 -21.98 19.88 12.33
CA TRP A 45 -20.97 18.97 11.78
C TRP A 45 -21.07 19.07 10.26
N ASP A 46 -20.02 19.61 9.63
CA ASP A 46 -19.91 19.65 8.18
C ASP A 46 -18.93 18.56 7.70
N TRP A 47 -19.31 17.85 6.65
CA TRP A 47 -18.53 16.74 6.11
C TRP A 47 -17.65 17.25 4.98
N GLU A 48 -16.39 17.55 5.28
CA GLU A 48 -15.45 17.94 4.24
C GLU A 48 -15.04 16.73 3.39
N LYS A 49 -15.28 16.82 2.09
CA LYS A 49 -14.97 15.76 1.13
C LYS A 49 -13.47 15.73 0.83
N VAL A 50 -12.73 14.97 1.63
CA VAL A 50 -11.25 14.82 1.54
C VAL A 50 -10.75 14.21 0.21
N ASN A 51 -11.62 13.55 -0.57
CA ASN A 51 -11.18 12.55 -1.56
C ASN A 51 -11.26 13.02 -3.04
N ASN A 52 -10.72 14.19 -3.35
CA ASN A 52 -10.64 14.69 -4.75
C ASN A 52 -9.28 14.42 -5.45
N VAL A 53 -8.33 13.77 -4.78
CA VAL A 53 -7.03 13.46 -5.37
C VAL A 53 -7.11 12.15 -6.14
N LYS A 54 -6.73 12.17 -7.42
CA LYS A 54 -6.63 10.94 -8.23
C LYS A 54 -5.63 9.98 -7.56
N PRO A 55 -5.95 8.68 -7.47
CA PRO A 55 -5.04 7.71 -6.86
C PRO A 55 -3.64 7.75 -7.49
N ILE A 56 -2.58 7.58 -6.69
CA ILE A 56 -1.21 7.84 -7.17
C ILE A 56 -0.78 6.94 -8.34
N TRP A 57 -1.30 5.71 -8.41
CA TRP A 57 -1.02 4.76 -9.50
C TRP A 57 -1.69 5.13 -10.82
N MET A 58 -2.64 6.07 -10.79
CA MET A 58 -3.31 6.58 -11.99
C MET A 58 -2.58 7.79 -12.59
N ARG A 59 -1.69 8.44 -11.82
CA ARG A 59 -0.84 9.55 -12.27
C ARG A 59 0.37 9.01 -13.04
N LYS A 60 1.02 9.86 -13.83
CA LYS A 60 2.29 9.47 -14.46
C LYS A 60 3.38 9.40 -13.40
N SER A 61 4.30 8.45 -13.52
CA SER A 61 5.34 8.23 -12.49
C SER A 61 6.21 9.46 -12.24
N GLY A 62 6.44 10.31 -13.25
CA GLY A 62 7.23 11.54 -13.13
C GLY A 62 6.46 12.75 -12.58
N GLU A 63 5.15 12.62 -12.35
CA GLU A 63 4.31 13.65 -11.73
C GLU A 63 4.05 13.37 -10.24
N VAL A 64 4.58 12.27 -9.70
CA VAL A 64 4.38 11.83 -8.31
C VAL A 64 5.68 12.08 -7.56
N GLU A 65 5.61 12.85 -6.48
CA GLU A 65 6.77 13.16 -5.66
C GLU A 65 7.21 11.94 -4.85
N PRO A 66 8.52 11.81 -4.52
CA PRO A 66 9.03 10.70 -3.72
C PRO A 66 8.29 10.50 -2.38
N ASP A 67 7.98 11.59 -1.67
CA ASP A 67 7.28 11.52 -0.38
C ASP A 67 5.84 11.02 -0.52
N GLU A 68 5.15 11.28 -1.64
CA GLU A 68 3.82 10.73 -1.89
C GLU A 68 3.83 9.20 -2.00
N TYR A 69 4.92 8.61 -2.55
CA TYR A 69 5.07 7.16 -2.56
C TYR A 69 5.28 6.59 -1.16
N ASP A 70 6.02 7.30 -0.30
CA ASP A 70 6.28 6.88 1.08
C ASP A 70 5.00 6.95 1.93
N GLU A 71 4.25 8.04 1.81
CA GLU A 71 2.95 8.20 2.48
C GLU A 71 1.97 7.13 2.00
N PHE A 72 1.92 6.87 0.69
CA PHE A 72 1.05 5.83 0.15
C PHE A 72 1.45 4.44 0.67
N TYR A 73 2.75 4.12 0.72
CA TYR A 73 3.25 2.87 1.29
C TYR A 73 2.75 2.68 2.73
N LYS A 74 2.91 3.69 3.59
CA LYS A 74 2.44 3.63 4.99
C LYS A 74 0.93 3.44 5.07
N SER A 75 0.17 4.12 4.21
CA SER A 75 -1.29 4.02 4.17
C SER A 75 -1.80 2.61 3.81
N ILE A 76 -1.08 1.86 2.97
CA ILE A 76 -1.51 0.51 2.55
C ILE A 76 -0.93 -0.62 3.39
N THR A 77 0.23 -0.41 4.02
CA THR A 77 0.93 -1.47 4.78
C THR A 77 0.73 -1.39 6.28
N LYS A 78 0.27 -0.24 6.80
CA LYS A 78 0.26 0.07 8.25
C LYS A 78 1.66 0.07 8.88
N ASP A 79 2.70 0.13 8.04
CA ASP A 79 4.07 0.31 8.48
C ASP A 79 4.32 1.78 8.86
N SER A 80 5.22 1.99 9.81
CA SER A 80 5.65 3.32 10.24
C SER A 80 6.94 3.77 9.51
N GLU A 81 7.76 2.80 9.08
CA GLU A 81 9.01 3.05 8.36
C GLU A 81 8.73 3.35 6.86
N LYS A 82 9.70 3.97 6.21
CA LYS A 82 9.69 4.19 4.75
C LYS A 82 10.12 2.88 4.04
N PRO A 83 9.64 2.61 2.81
CA PRO A 83 10.10 1.45 2.04
C PRO A 83 11.57 1.62 1.61
N LEU A 84 12.28 0.51 1.37
CA LEU A 84 13.65 0.55 0.82
C LEU A 84 13.68 1.00 -0.63
N ALA A 85 12.69 0.55 -1.40
CA ALA A 85 12.56 0.88 -2.81
C ALA A 85 11.11 0.73 -3.25
N HIS A 86 10.77 1.39 -4.35
CA HIS A 86 9.51 1.23 -5.03
C HIS A 86 9.69 1.16 -6.55
N VAL A 87 8.70 0.61 -7.24
CA VAL A 87 8.60 0.66 -8.69
C VAL A 87 7.17 0.95 -9.10
N HIS A 88 6.96 2.02 -9.86
CA HIS A 88 5.69 2.40 -10.45
C HIS A 88 5.75 2.15 -11.96
N PHE A 89 4.84 1.34 -12.49
CA PHE A 89 4.78 1.06 -13.92
C PHE A 89 3.36 0.79 -14.42
N THR A 90 3.16 1.01 -15.71
CA THR A 90 2.02 0.48 -16.47
C THR A 90 2.52 -0.69 -17.31
N ALA A 91 1.78 -1.79 -17.30
CA ALA A 91 1.99 -2.95 -18.15
C ALA A 91 0.93 -2.96 -19.25
N GLU A 92 1.34 -3.23 -20.49
CA GLU A 92 0.48 -3.25 -21.68
C GLU A 92 0.65 -4.57 -22.45
N GLY A 93 -0.22 -4.85 -23.43
CA GLY A 93 -0.18 -6.05 -24.29
C GLY A 93 -1.35 -7.00 -23.98
N GLU A 94 -1.06 -8.27 -23.69
CA GLU A 94 -2.09 -9.30 -23.38
C GLU A 94 -2.97 -8.96 -22.17
N VAL A 95 -2.41 -8.21 -21.23
CA VAL A 95 -3.14 -7.67 -20.07
C VAL A 95 -2.58 -6.30 -19.74
N THR A 96 -3.50 -5.37 -19.53
CA THR A 96 -3.25 -3.98 -19.18
C THR A 96 -3.54 -3.77 -17.70
N PHE A 97 -2.54 -3.27 -16.99
CA PHE A 97 -2.68 -2.90 -15.58
C PHE A 97 -1.65 -1.87 -15.15
N LYS A 98 -1.98 -1.16 -14.07
CA LYS A 98 -1.10 -0.21 -13.39
C LYS A 98 -0.72 -0.81 -12.05
N SER A 99 0.53 -0.62 -11.62
CA SER A 99 1.01 -1.18 -10.36
C SER A 99 2.08 -0.31 -9.74
N ILE A 100 2.03 -0.27 -8.41
CA ILE A 100 3.12 0.23 -7.58
C ILE A 100 3.49 -0.90 -6.62
N LEU A 101 4.75 -1.31 -6.66
CA LEU A 101 5.30 -2.34 -5.79
C LEU A 101 6.41 -1.75 -4.93
N TYR A 102 6.54 -2.26 -3.72
CA TYR A 102 7.43 -1.79 -2.68
C TYR A 102 8.23 -2.93 -2.07
N VAL A 103 9.46 -2.62 -1.69
CA VAL A 103 10.27 -3.45 -0.80
C VAL A 103 10.20 -2.86 0.60
N PRO A 104 9.62 -3.57 1.58
CA PRO A 104 9.61 -3.09 2.96
C PRO A 104 11.03 -3.05 3.53
N LYS A 105 11.28 -2.18 4.51
CA LYS A 105 12.58 -2.10 5.18
C LYS A 105 12.88 -3.32 6.05
N ARG A 106 11.85 -3.90 6.64
CA ARG A 106 11.94 -5.11 7.44
C ARG A 106 10.91 -6.13 6.99
N GLY A 107 11.28 -7.40 7.04
CA GLY A 107 10.37 -8.51 6.87
C GLY A 107 9.51 -8.73 8.13
N PRO A 108 8.35 -9.39 8.00
CA PRO A 108 7.65 -9.93 9.15
C PRO A 108 8.55 -10.91 9.91
N TYR A 109 8.56 -10.84 11.25
CA TYR A 109 9.39 -11.71 12.10
C TYR A 109 9.13 -13.21 11.86
N ASP A 110 7.91 -13.55 11.47
CA ASP A 110 7.43 -14.91 11.24
C ASP A 110 7.50 -15.35 9.76
N MET A 111 8.10 -14.56 8.86
CA MET A 111 8.09 -14.79 7.41
C MET A 111 8.52 -16.21 7.01
N PHE A 112 9.55 -16.75 7.65
CA PHE A 112 10.06 -18.10 7.35
C PHE A 112 9.38 -19.20 8.16
N GLN A 113 8.85 -18.89 9.36
CA GLN A 113 8.05 -19.85 10.13
C GLN A 113 6.73 -20.17 9.42
N ASN A 114 6.19 -19.15 8.75
CA ASN A 114 5.00 -19.23 7.92
C ASN A 114 5.36 -19.33 6.42
N TYR A 115 6.54 -19.84 6.07
CA TYR A 115 6.96 -19.94 4.68
C TYR A 115 5.98 -20.79 3.87
N GLY A 116 5.44 -20.19 2.81
CA GLY A 116 4.44 -20.83 1.96
C GLY A 116 3.01 -20.82 2.51
N LYS A 117 2.77 -20.21 3.67
CA LYS A 117 1.44 -19.78 4.07
C LYS A 117 1.08 -18.48 3.34
N VAL A 118 -0.22 -18.30 3.22
CA VAL A 118 -0.92 -17.09 2.75
C VAL A 118 -0.28 -15.81 3.30
N ALA A 119 0.10 -14.91 2.40
CA ALA A 119 0.61 -13.58 2.76
C ALA A 119 -0.17 -12.51 1.99
N ASP A 120 -0.83 -11.61 2.72
CA ASP A 120 -1.72 -10.56 2.22
C ASP A 120 -0.94 -9.29 1.88
N ASN A 121 -0.21 -9.34 0.77
CA ASN A 121 0.85 -8.36 0.53
C ASN A 121 0.56 -7.45 -0.67
N ILE A 122 -0.32 -7.87 -1.58
CA ILE A 122 -0.68 -7.11 -2.79
C ILE A 122 -2.20 -6.93 -2.86
N ARG A 123 -2.64 -5.67 -2.90
CA ARG A 123 -4.05 -5.32 -3.08
C ARG A 123 -4.41 -5.30 -4.57
N LEU A 124 -5.40 -6.10 -4.95
CA LEU A 124 -5.94 -6.15 -6.30
C LEU A 124 -7.15 -5.23 -6.43
N TYR A 125 -7.06 -4.37 -7.43
CA TYR A 125 -8.11 -3.48 -7.89
C TYR A 125 -8.49 -3.86 -9.31
N VAL A 126 -9.77 -3.70 -9.63
CA VAL A 126 -10.28 -3.82 -10.99
C VAL A 126 -11.07 -2.56 -11.30
N ARG A 127 -10.65 -1.82 -12.32
CA ARG A 127 -11.24 -0.53 -12.68
C ARG A 127 -11.36 0.39 -11.45
N ARG A 128 -10.30 0.46 -10.63
CA ARG A 128 -10.19 1.25 -9.39
C ARG A 128 -11.09 0.78 -8.24
N VAL A 129 -11.84 -0.32 -8.41
CA VAL A 129 -12.64 -0.93 -7.35
C VAL A 129 -11.76 -1.96 -6.63
N PHE A 130 -11.64 -1.83 -5.32
CA PHE A 130 -10.94 -2.81 -4.50
C PHE A 130 -11.66 -4.16 -4.57
N ILE A 131 -10.93 -5.23 -4.90
CA ILE A 131 -11.47 -6.59 -5.00
C ILE A 131 -11.03 -7.43 -3.80
N THR A 132 -9.71 -7.54 -3.61
CA THR A 132 -9.12 -8.36 -2.56
C THR A 132 -7.66 -8.00 -2.31
N ASP A 133 -7.20 -8.16 -1.08
CA ASP A 133 -5.80 -8.19 -0.64
C ASP A 133 -5.33 -9.60 -0.26
N ASP A 134 -6.27 -10.49 0.00
CA ASP A 134 -6.11 -11.93 0.22
C ASP A 134 -6.07 -12.64 -1.15
N PHE A 135 -4.90 -12.56 -1.78
CA PHE A 135 -4.63 -13.20 -3.08
C PHE A 135 -3.21 -13.77 -3.15
N HIS A 136 -3.09 -15.09 -2.97
CA HIS A 136 -1.79 -15.76 -2.78
C HIS A 136 -1.00 -16.05 -4.06
N ASP A 137 -1.61 -15.88 -5.24
CA ASP A 137 -0.95 -16.24 -6.51
C ASP A 137 -0.39 -15.02 -7.26
N MET A 138 -0.43 -13.80 -6.69
CA MET A 138 0.14 -12.60 -7.34
C MET A 138 1.67 -12.63 -7.37
N MET A 139 2.31 -13.26 -6.37
CA MET A 139 3.76 -13.36 -6.25
C MET A 139 4.18 -14.79 -5.91
N PRO A 140 5.38 -15.22 -6.33
CA PRO A 140 5.95 -16.46 -5.84
C PRO A 140 6.33 -16.33 -4.35
N LYS A 141 6.37 -17.47 -3.65
CA LYS A 141 6.64 -17.53 -2.20
C LYS A 141 7.91 -16.79 -1.79
N TYR A 142 8.96 -16.91 -2.60
CA TYR A 142 10.22 -16.22 -2.35
C TYR A 142 10.13 -14.70 -2.47
N LEU A 143 9.14 -14.12 -3.17
CA LEU A 143 8.89 -12.67 -3.22
C LEU A 143 7.64 -12.28 -2.41
N SER A 144 7.20 -13.13 -1.49
CA SER A 144 5.99 -12.85 -0.69
C SER A 144 6.11 -11.51 0.02
N PHE A 145 7.28 -11.12 0.52
CA PHE A 145 7.53 -9.86 1.22
C PHE A 145 7.19 -8.57 0.43
N ILE A 146 7.05 -8.64 -0.90
CA ILE A 146 6.74 -7.47 -1.73
C ILE A 146 5.35 -6.94 -1.41
N ARG A 147 5.26 -5.65 -1.12
CA ARG A 147 4.01 -4.95 -0.84
C ARG A 147 3.57 -4.15 -2.05
N GLY A 148 2.27 -3.92 -2.20
CA GLY A 148 1.82 -2.96 -3.22
C GLY A 148 0.40 -3.17 -3.68
N ILE A 149 0.15 -2.65 -4.88
CA ILE A 149 -1.17 -2.71 -5.51
C ILE A 149 -1.06 -3.11 -6.99
N VAL A 150 -2.15 -3.64 -7.52
CA VAL A 150 -2.34 -3.92 -8.94
C VAL A 150 -3.75 -3.47 -9.32
N ASP A 151 -3.88 -2.58 -10.30
CA ASP A 151 -5.17 -2.12 -10.83
C ASP A 151 -5.28 -2.50 -12.30
N SER A 152 -6.18 -3.42 -12.64
CA SER A 152 -6.37 -3.90 -14.01
C SER A 152 -7.74 -3.52 -14.56
N ASP A 153 -7.77 -3.03 -15.79
CA ASP A 153 -9.02 -2.71 -16.50
C ASP A 153 -9.61 -3.92 -17.26
N ASP A 154 -8.77 -4.94 -17.49
CA ASP A 154 -9.05 -6.13 -18.32
C ASP A 154 -9.56 -7.33 -17.51
N LEU A 155 -9.47 -7.28 -16.18
CA LEU A 155 -10.04 -8.32 -15.33
C LEU A 155 -11.56 -8.12 -15.16
N PRO A 156 -12.34 -9.20 -15.11
CA PRO A 156 -13.79 -9.12 -14.94
C PRO A 156 -14.18 -8.73 -13.51
N LEU A 157 -15.07 -7.74 -13.37
CA LEU A 157 -15.54 -7.23 -12.06
C LEU A 157 -16.41 -8.22 -11.28
N ASN A 158 -17.26 -8.99 -11.98
CA ASN A 158 -18.31 -9.82 -11.38
C ASN A 158 -17.84 -11.25 -11.10
N VAL A 159 -16.64 -11.41 -10.56
CA VAL A 159 -15.97 -12.71 -10.46
C VAL A 159 -15.64 -13.00 -9.00
N SER A 160 -16.05 -14.19 -8.53
CA SER A 160 -15.72 -14.65 -7.18
C SER A 160 -14.19 -14.78 -7.03
N ARG A 161 -13.70 -14.76 -5.79
CA ARG A 161 -12.26 -14.94 -5.51
C ARG A 161 -11.70 -16.22 -6.14
N GLU A 162 -12.48 -17.29 -6.13
CA GLU A 162 -12.11 -18.59 -6.68
C GLU A 162 -12.01 -18.57 -8.21
N THR A 163 -13.00 -18.00 -8.88
CA THR A 163 -12.98 -17.88 -10.35
C THR A 163 -11.89 -16.91 -10.81
N LEU A 164 -11.58 -15.88 -10.01
CA LEU A 164 -10.49 -14.95 -10.29
C LEU A 164 -9.14 -15.67 -10.23
N GLN A 165 -8.90 -16.50 -9.21
CA GLN A 165 -7.66 -17.27 -9.05
C GLN A 165 -7.35 -18.18 -10.25
N GLN A 166 -8.37 -18.74 -10.90
CA GLN A 166 -8.20 -19.60 -12.07
C GLN A 166 -8.02 -18.83 -13.39
N HIS A 167 -8.15 -17.50 -13.35
CA HIS A 167 -8.15 -16.68 -14.56
C HIS A 167 -6.76 -16.61 -15.20
N LYS A 168 -6.68 -16.94 -16.50
CA LYS A 168 -5.41 -17.05 -17.24
C LYS A 168 -4.57 -15.78 -17.21
N LEU A 169 -5.21 -14.59 -17.23
CA LEU A 169 -4.51 -13.31 -17.22
C LEU A 169 -3.71 -13.07 -15.94
N LEU A 170 -4.07 -13.69 -14.81
CA LEU A 170 -3.32 -13.53 -13.57
C LEU A 170 -1.92 -14.14 -13.66
N LYS A 171 -1.77 -15.25 -14.39
CA LYS A 171 -0.44 -15.84 -14.65
C LYS A 171 0.44 -14.87 -15.44
N VAL A 172 -0.15 -14.10 -16.35
CA VAL A 172 0.55 -13.08 -17.14
C VAL A 172 0.92 -11.88 -16.26
N ILE A 173 -0.01 -11.42 -15.42
CA ILE A 173 0.24 -10.37 -14.42
C ILE A 173 1.39 -10.77 -13.51
N LYS A 174 1.32 -11.94 -12.86
CA LYS A 174 2.37 -12.49 -12.00
C LYS A 174 3.75 -12.46 -12.67
N LYS A 175 3.86 -12.96 -13.91
CA LYS A 175 5.12 -12.93 -14.67
C LYS A 175 5.66 -11.50 -14.86
N LYS A 176 4.80 -10.54 -15.19
CA LYS A 176 5.18 -9.13 -15.36
C LYS A 176 5.60 -8.50 -14.02
N LEU A 177 4.87 -8.78 -12.93
CA LEU A 177 5.22 -8.30 -11.58
C LEU A 177 6.60 -8.82 -11.14
N VAL A 178 6.83 -10.14 -11.21
CA VAL A 178 8.12 -10.76 -10.87
C VAL A 178 9.25 -10.15 -11.69
N ARG A 179 9.02 -9.92 -12.99
CA ARG A 179 10.01 -9.28 -13.84
C ARG A 179 10.39 -7.90 -13.33
N LYS A 180 9.40 -7.06 -13.02
CA LYS A 180 9.61 -5.69 -12.55
C LYS A 180 10.26 -5.63 -11.17
N VAL A 181 9.90 -6.53 -10.26
CA VAL A 181 10.56 -6.64 -8.94
C VAL A 181 12.03 -6.96 -9.10
N LEU A 182 12.38 -8.00 -9.88
CA LEU A 182 13.79 -8.36 -10.06
C LEU A 182 14.61 -7.28 -10.78
N ASP A 183 13.98 -6.50 -11.68
CA ASP A 183 14.62 -5.34 -12.31
C ASP A 183 14.84 -4.19 -11.32
N MET A 184 13.89 -3.96 -10.40
CA MET A 184 14.02 -2.99 -9.31
C MET A 184 15.15 -3.38 -8.35
N LEU A 185 15.18 -4.64 -7.89
CA LEU A 185 16.23 -5.13 -6.99
C LEU A 185 17.63 -5.01 -7.60
N LYS A 186 17.75 -5.24 -8.92
CA LYS A 186 19.03 -5.10 -9.63
C LYS A 186 19.52 -3.64 -9.69
N LYS A 187 18.61 -2.67 -9.68
CA LYS A 187 18.90 -1.24 -9.82
C LYS A 187 19.08 -0.50 -8.49
N MET A 188 18.94 -1.19 -7.36
CA MET A 188 19.17 -0.58 -6.05
C MET A 188 20.61 -0.13 -5.91
N GLU A 189 20.79 1.04 -5.30
CA GLU A 189 22.11 1.56 -4.92
C GLU A 189 22.82 0.61 -3.94
N PRO A 190 24.17 0.55 -3.96
CA PRO A 190 24.93 -0.42 -3.14
C PRO A 190 24.56 -0.43 -1.65
N ASP A 191 24.43 0.74 -1.03
CA ASP A 191 24.14 0.87 0.40
C ASP A 191 22.73 0.38 0.74
N VAL A 192 21.74 0.76 -0.09
CA VAL A 192 20.34 0.31 0.05
C VAL A 192 20.25 -1.20 -0.20
N TYR A 193 21.02 -1.71 -1.17
CA TYR A 193 21.08 -3.13 -1.46
C TYR A 193 21.68 -3.93 -0.30
N GLU A 194 22.63 -3.37 0.44
CA GLU A 194 23.19 -4.01 1.62
C GLU A 194 22.13 -4.17 2.73
N GLU A 195 21.32 -3.14 2.97
CA GLU A 195 20.16 -3.24 3.87
C GLU A 195 19.17 -4.31 3.40
N PHE A 196 18.81 -4.30 2.11
CA PHE A 196 17.96 -5.32 1.51
C PHE A 196 18.53 -6.73 1.68
N TRP A 197 19.85 -6.91 1.45
CA TRP A 197 20.49 -8.22 1.51
C TRP A 197 20.53 -8.78 2.93
N LYS A 198 20.77 -7.92 3.93
CA LYS A 198 20.72 -8.31 5.35
C LYS A 198 19.36 -8.91 5.71
N GLU A 199 18.28 -8.33 5.21
CA GLU A 199 16.92 -8.74 5.54
C GLU A 199 16.40 -9.90 4.66
N PHE A 200 16.59 -9.83 3.34
CA PHE A 200 15.91 -10.70 2.36
C PHE A 200 16.85 -11.62 1.58
N SER A 201 18.12 -11.80 1.98
CA SER A 201 19.04 -12.71 1.26
C SER A 201 18.53 -14.15 1.19
N THR A 202 17.87 -14.64 2.25
CA THR A 202 17.28 -15.98 2.30
C THR A 202 16.19 -16.14 1.24
N ASN A 203 15.34 -15.13 1.06
CA ASN A 203 14.33 -15.11 0.00
C ASN A 203 14.96 -15.25 -1.39
N ILE A 204 16.02 -14.49 -1.69
CA ILE A 204 16.69 -14.59 -3.00
C ILE A 204 17.32 -15.98 -3.22
N LYS A 205 17.92 -16.56 -2.17
CA LYS A 205 18.48 -17.93 -2.23
C LYS A 205 17.37 -18.97 -2.47
N LEU A 206 16.23 -18.86 -1.80
CA LEU A 206 15.06 -19.71 -2.02
C LEU A 206 14.56 -19.60 -3.47
N GLY A 207 14.48 -18.37 -4.01
CA GLY A 207 14.08 -18.14 -5.39
C GLY A 207 14.95 -18.87 -6.42
N ILE A 208 16.26 -18.98 -6.18
CA ILE A 208 17.17 -19.71 -7.08
C ILE A 208 16.84 -21.21 -7.16
N MET A 209 16.43 -21.77 -6.03
CA MET A 209 16.04 -23.19 -5.91
C MET A 209 14.66 -23.41 -6.52
N GLU A 210 13.70 -22.53 -6.24
CA GLU A 210 12.28 -22.71 -6.56
C GLU A 210 11.85 -22.18 -7.93
N ASP A 211 12.58 -21.22 -8.52
CA ASP A 211 12.22 -20.59 -9.80
C ASP A 211 13.33 -20.76 -10.85
N PRO A 212 13.39 -21.93 -11.51
CA PRO A 212 14.34 -22.17 -12.58
C PRO A 212 14.26 -21.14 -13.72
N THR A 213 13.08 -20.58 -13.98
CA THR A 213 12.86 -19.64 -15.07
C THR A 213 13.51 -18.28 -14.84
N ASN A 214 13.62 -17.85 -13.57
CA ASN A 214 14.29 -16.62 -13.18
C ASN A 214 15.68 -16.84 -12.57
N ARG A 215 16.17 -18.09 -12.49
CA ARG A 215 17.45 -18.45 -11.84
C ARG A 215 18.62 -17.58 -12.27
N THR A 216 18.78 -17.33 -13.57
CA THR A 216 19.88 -16.50 -14.10
C THR A 216 19.77 -15.02 -13.71
N ARG A 217 18.56 -14.51 -13.47
CA ARG A 217 18.36 -13.13 -12.99
C ARG A 217 18.60 -13.06 -11.49
N LEU A 218 18.11 -14.06 -10.75
CA LEU A 218 18.30 -14.18 -9.30
C LEU A 218 19.76 -14.41 -8.92
N SER A 219 20.53 -15.18 -9.68
CA SER A 219 21.96 -15.41 -9.41
C SER A 219 22.78 -14.12 -9.44
N LYS A 220 22.39 -13.15 -10.28
CA LYS A 220 22.99 -11.81 -10.35
C LYS A 220 22.65 -10.92 -9.15
N LEU A 221 21.74 -11.35 -8.29
CA LEU A 221 21.41 -10.67 -7.04
C LEU A 221 22.21 -11.25 -5.85
N LEU A 222 22.84 -12.40 -6.00
CA LEU A 222 23.60 -13.01 -4.91
C LEU A 222 24.82 -12.16 -4.51
N ARG A 223 25.02 -12.02 -3.19
CA ARG A 223 26.25 -11.49 -2.59
C ARG A 223 26.90 -12.55 -1.72
N PHE A 224 28.22 -12.66 -1.78
CA PHE A 224 28.99 -13.55 -0.90
C PHE A 224 30.15 -12.79 -0.28
N ARG A 225 30.56 -13.23 0.91
CA ARG A 225 31.80 -12.77 1.53
C ARG A 225 32.96 -13.45 0.80
N SER A 226 33.90 -12.65 0.33
CA SER A 226 35.17 -13.12 -0.22
C SER A 226 36.25 -13.11 0.86
N SER A 227 37.31 -13.93 0.68
CA SER A 227 38.50 -13.92 1.54
C SER A 227 39.25 -12.58 1.54
N HIS A 228 38.92 -11.66 0.61
CA HIS A 228 39.42 -10.28 0.56
C HIS A 228 38.50 -9.27 1.30
N ASP A 229 37.70 -9.76 2.25
CA ASP A 229 36.84 -9.01 3.19
C ASP A 229 35.74 -8.11 2.63
N LYS A 230 35.64 -7.93 1.32
CA LYS A 230 34.53 -7.21 0.68
C LYS A 230 33.39 -8.16 0.34
N VAL A 231 32.18 -7.87 0.82
CA VAL A 231 30.94 -8.50 0.33
C VAL A 231 30.69 -7.98 -1.07
N SER A 232 30.78 -8.85 -2.07
CA SER A 232 30.66 -8.48 -3.49
C SER A 232 29.59 -9.32 -4.20
N LEU A 233 29.10 -8.82 -5.33
CA LEU A 233 28.28 -9.59 -6.27
C LEU A 233 29.00 -10.86 -6.68
N LEU A 234 28.26 -11.99 -6.74
CA LEU A 234 28.81 -13.22 -7.33
C LEU A 234 29.30 -12.96 -8.76
N TRP A 235 28.59 -12.11 -9.51
CA TRP A 235 28.98 -11.75 -10.87
C TRP A 235 30.27 -10.93 -10.91
N ASP A 236 30.44 -9.97 -9.98
CA ASP A 236 31.67 -9.18 -9.88
C ASP A 236 32.86 -10.08 -9.52
N MET A 237 32.67 -11.05 -8.62
CA MET A 237 33.69 -12.05 -8.28
C MET A 237 34.11 -12.88 -9.49
N LEU A 238 33.14 -13.38 -10.27
CA LEU A 238 33.43 -14.17 -11.48
C LEU A 238 34.10 -13.34 -12.58
N SER A 239 33.80 -12.04 -12.65
CA SER A 239 34.46 -11.12 -13.59
C SER A 239 35.87 -10.69 -13.14
N ALA A 240 36.13 -10.74 -11.83
CA ALA A 240 37.42 -10.39 -11.24
C ALA A 240 38.40 -11.58 -11.18
N THR A 241 37.91 -12.82 -11.32
CA THR A 241 38.77 -14.00 -11.43
C THR A 241 39.46 -14.03 -12.80
N PRO A 242 40.81 -14.02 -12.87
CA PRO A 242 41.51 -14.22 -14.12
C PRO A 242 41.14 -15.60 -14.70
N ILE A 243 40.72 -15.63 -15.96
CA ILE A 243 40.55 -16.87 -16.72
C ILE A 243 41.96 -17.39 -17.02
N GLY A 244 42.59 -18.03 -16.04
CA GLY A 244 43.98 -18.46 -16.18
C GLY A 244 44.53 -19.17 -14.96
N GLY A 245 44.59 -20.50 -15.07
CA GLY A 245 45.59 -21.30 -14.36
C GLY A 245 45.05 -22.12 -13.20
N TYR A 246 44.65 -23.36 -13.48
CA TYR A 246 45.03 -24.55 -12.71
C TYR A 246 44.95 -25.78 -13.63
N TYR A 247 45.94 -25.90 -14.52
CA TYR A 247 46.49 -27.18 -14.92
C TYR A 247 48.00 -27.07 -14.69
N GLY A 248 48.47 -27.78 -13.68
CA GLY A 248 49.86 -27.86 -13.23
C GLY A 248 49.91 -28.86 -12.09
#